data_AF-A0A353VS16-F1
#
_entry.id   AF-A0A353VS16-F1
#
_cell.length_a   1.000
_cell.length_b   1.000
_cell.length_c   1.000
_cell.angle_alpha   90.00
_cell.angle_beta   90.00
_cell.angle_gamma   90.00
#
_symmetry.space_group_name_H-M   'P 1'
#
loop_
_entity.id
_entity.type
_entity.pdbx_description
1 polymer ?
#
loop_
_entity_poly.entity_id
_entity_poly.type
_entity_poly.pdbx_seq_one_letter_code
_entity_poly.pdbx_strand_id
1 'polypeptide(L)'
;TSYVLDATPGGFYAHVDSRGKRKEIAEDLIEFKPDVIVGGGRKYFTRKKYTDENLIDKAVSAGFTYLETPEKFYATWTTPILGLLDEGSQLDEAEINSDLLTDLAGHTFEILEKNKRGFFAMIEGSHIDHAAHANNSDEVIWWMEEFDKLVNSAFDYADTHKGTLVIVTADHETGGITLVPGSNDFTKGESGIEMKYSATSHTASPVILYSYGASSWRFGGVMDNTDIFKIMKSMLIDR
;
A
#
# COMPACT_ATOMS: atom_id res chain seq x y z
N THR A 1 -2.21 -4.27 1.15
CA THR A 1 -2.60 -5.27 2.19
C THR A 1 -3.80 -4.85 3.03
N SER A 2 -4.12 -3.55 3.15
CA SER A 2 -5.38 -3.11 3.78
C SER A 2 -6.59 -3.30 2.85
N TYR A 3 -7.75 -2.93 3.36
CA TYR A 3 -8.97 -2.83 2.60
C TYR A 3 -8.86 -1.69 1.62
N VAL A 4 -9.39 -1.91 0.42
CA VAL A 4 -9.20 -0.95 -0.67
C VAL A 4 -9.79 0.42 -0.37
N LEU A 5 -10.71 0.53 0.61
CA LEU A 5 -11.41 1.76 1.02
C LEU A 5 -10.77 2.48 2.23
N ASP A 6 -9.55 2.11 2.63
CA ASP A 6 -8.84 2.79 3.72
C ASP A 6 -8.29 4.16 3.27
N ALA A 7 -7.75 4.94 4.21
CA ALA A 7 -7.33 6.31 3.93
C ALA A 7 -6.21 6.41 2.89
N THR A 8 -5.18 5.57 2.97
CA THR A 8 -4.05 5.61 2.03
C THR A 8 -4.48 5.37 0.59
N PRO A 9 -5.19 4.26 0.23
CA PRO A 9 -5.74 4.11 -1.11
C PRO A 9 -6.81 5.16 -1.44
N GLY A 10 -7.73 5.44 -0.50
CA GLY A 10 -8.81 6.42 -0.67
C GLY A 10 -8.33 7.82 -1.05
N GLY A 11 -7.18 8.24 -0.53
CA GLY A 11 -6.59 9.55 -0.84
C GLY A 11 -6.23 9.76 -2.33
N PHE A 12 -6.17 8.69 -3.13
CA PHE A 12 -5.85 8.77 -4.56
C PHE A 12 -7.07 8.79 -5.49
N TYR A 13 -8.26 8.39 -5.02
CA TYR A 13 -9.44 8.26 -5.89
C TYR A 13 -10.75 8.79 -5.29
N ALA A 14 -10.80 9.16 -4.00
CA ALA A 14 -12.03 9.59 -3.34
C ALA A 14 -11.94 11.00 -2.74
N HIS A 15 -13.09 11.66 -2.68
CA HIS A 15 -13.24 13.02 -2.15
C HIS A 15 -14.39 13.08 -1.16
N VAL A 16 -14.10 12.69 0.09
CA VAL A 16 -15.06 12.71 1.20
C VAL A 16 -14.54 13.53 2.38
N ASP A 17 -15.44 14.06 3.19
CA ASP A 17 -15.11 14.84 4.40
C ASP A 17 -14.68 13.96 5.60
N SER A 18 -14.85 12.64 5.50
CA SER A 18 -14.45 11.69 6.55
C SER A 18 -14.07 10.33 5.97
N ARG A 19 -12.88 9.83 6.38
CA ARG A 19 -12.40 8.48 6.04
C ARG A 19 -13.34 7.34 6.51
N GLY A 20 -14.27 7.64 7.42
CA GLY A 20 -15.25 6.67 7.91
C GLY A 20 -16.37 6.37 6.91
N LYS A 21 -16.57 7.22 5.90
CA LYS A 21 -17.66 7.12 4.91
C LYS A 21 -17.32 6.13 3.79
N ARG A 22 -17.08 4.88 4.17
CA ARG A 22 -16.62 3.82 3.25
C ARG A 22 -17.56 3.57 2.07
N LYS A 23 -18.87 3.73 2.24
CA LYS A 23 -19.82 3.66 1.11
C LYS A 23 -19.49 4.73 0.06
N GLU A 24 -19.43 5.99 0.48
CA GLU A 24 -19.13 7.13 -0.42
C GLU A 24 -17.75 6.94 -1.08
N ILE A 25 -16.73 6.50 -0.32
CA ILE A 25 -15.39 6.17 -0.86
C ILE A 25 -15.47 5.06 -1.92
N ALA A 26 -16.30 4.03 -1.71
CA ALA A 26 -16.47 2.96 -2.69
C ALA A 26 -17.22 3.42 -3.95
N GLU A 27 -18.17 4.35 -3.81
CA GLU A 27 -18.85 4.96 -4.95
C GLU A 27 -17.87 5.79 -5.78
N ASP A 28 -17.04 6.62 -5.15
CA ASP A 28 -15.98 7.37 -5.81
C ASP A 28 -14.95 6.45 -6.50
N LEU A 29 -14.57 5.34 -5.87
CA LEU A 29 -13.70 4.32 -6.48
C LEU A 29 -14.30 3.76 -7.78
N ILE A 30 -15.60 3.42 -7.74
CA ILE A 30 -16.31 2.86 -8.90
C ILE A 30 -16.43 3.89 -10.03
N GLU A 31 -16.65 5.16 -9.68
CA GLU A 31 -16.72 6.27 -10.63
C GLU A 31 -15.33 6.58 -11.24
N PHE A 32 -14.30 6.69 -10.41
CA PHE A 32 -12.91 6.93 -10.82
C PHE A 32 -12.39 5.82 -11.74
N LYS A 33 -12.77 4.57 -11.45
CA LYS A 33 -12.52 3.39 -12.28
C LYS A 33 -11.02 3.16 -12.61
N PRO A 34 -10.18 2.90 -11.59
CA PRO A 34 -8.78 2.57 -11.84
C PRO A 34 -8.67 1.25 -12.62
N ASP A 35 -7.61 1.13 -13.44
CA ASP A 35 -7.33 -0.10 -14.21
C ASP A 35 -7.21 -1.34 -13.30
N VAL A 36 -6.59 -1.17 -12.13
CA VAL A 36 -6.43 -2.22 -11.11
C VAL A 36 -6.64 -1.60 -9.73
N ILE A 37 -7.50 -2.22 -8.93
CA ILE A 37 -7.56 -2.02 -7.48
C ILE A 37 -7.66 -3.40 -6.82
N VAL A 38 -6.74 -3.68 -5.89
CA VAL A 38 -6.64 -5.00 -5.23
C VAL A 38 -6.29 -4.84 -3.75
N GLY A 39 -7.00 -5.55 -2.89
CA GLY A 39 -6.82 -5.52 -1.43
C GLY A 39 -7.93 -6.27 -0.70
N GLY A 40 -8.11 -5.99 0.59
CA GLY A 40 -9.20 -6.56 1.38
C GLY A 40 -10.49 -5.74 1.31
N GLY A 41 -11.43 -6.04 2.20
CA GLY A 41 -12.56 -5.16 2.49
C GLY A 41 -13.90 -5.56 1.90
N ARG A 42 -14.08 -6.81 1.44
CA ARG A 42 -15.34 -7.25 0.79
C ARG A 42 -16.57 -6.98 1.64
N LYS A 43 -16.46 -7.07 2.97
CA LYS A 43 -17.55 -6.73 3.90
C LYS A 43 -18.14 -5.34 3.69
N TYR A 44 -17.32 -4.36 3.30
CA TYR A 44 -17.74 -2.98 3.11
C TYR A 44 -18.58 -2.77 1.86
N PHE A 45 -18.48 -3.68 0.89
CA PHE A 45 -19.24 -3.62 -0.37
C PHE A 45 -20.57 -4.37 -0.32
N THR A 46 -20.76 -5.27 0.66
CA THR A 46 -21.90 -6.21 0.65
C THR A 46 -22.73 -6.21 1.94
N ARG A 47 -22.12 -5.97 3.12
CA ARG A 47 -22.85 -6.11 4.38
C ARG A 47 -23.70 -4.88 4.66
N LYS A 48 -24.98 -5.11 5.01
CA LYS A 48 -25.98 -4.10 5.38
C LYS A 48 -25.54 -3.08 6.45
N LYS A 49 -24.56 -3.44 7.28
CA LYS A 49 -23.97 -2.55 8.28
C LYS A 49 -23.22 -1.38 7.64
N TYR A 50 -22.63 -1.57 6.47
CA TYR A 50 -21.73 -0.63 5.83
C TYR A 50 -22.32 0.01 4.56
N THR A 51 -23.25 -0.68 3.90
CA THR A 51 -23.90 -0.22 2.68
C THR A 51 -25.35 -0.71 2.66
N ASP A 52 -26.23 0.05 2.05
CA ASP A 52 -27.64 -0.27 1.78
C ASP A 52 -27.87 -0.95 0.42
N GLU A 53 -26.83 -1.00 -0.43
CA GLU A 53 -26.83 -1.68 -1.72
C GLU A 53 -25.61 -2.60 -1.90
N ASN A 54 -25.67 -3.52 -2.88
CA ASN A 54 -24.52 -4.34 -3.24
C ASN A 54 -23.59 -3.55 -4.17
N LEU A 55 -22.51 -3.00 -3.62
CA LEU A 55 -21.55 -2.19 -4.36
C LEU A 55 -20.68 -3.04 -5.30
N ILE A 56 -20.60 -4.36 -5.09
CA ILE A 56 -19.93 -5.27 -6.03
C ILE A 56 -20.74 -5.36 -7.32
N ASP A 57 -22.06 -5.53 -7.23
CA ASP A 57 -22.93 -5.57 -8.42
C ASP A 57 -22.89 -4.23 -9.18
N LYS A 58 -22.80 -3.12 -8.44
CA LYS A 58 -22.60 -1.77 -8.99
C LYS A 58 -21.27 -1.66 -9.74
N ALA A 59 -20.17 -2.16 -9.17
CA ALA A 59 -18.86 -2.18 -9.82
C ALA A 59 -18.86 -3.05 -11.08
N VAL A 60 -19.41 -4.27 -11.02
CA VAL A 60 -19.54 -5.16 -12.19
C VAL A 60 -20.37 -4.50 -13.29
N SER A 61 -21.47 -3.84 -12.92
CA SER A 61 -22.31 -3.07 -13.87
C SER A 61 -21.56 -1.87 -14.47
N ALA A 62 -20.59 -1.30 -13.74
CA ALA A 62 -19.68 -0.27 -14.23
C ALA A 62 -18.52 -0.82 -15.10
N GLY A 63 -18.42 -2.14 -15.27
CA GLY A 63 -17.48 -2.81 -16.16
C GLY A 63 -16.28 -3.45 -15.45
N PHE A 64 -16.26 -3.52 -14.12
CA PHE A 64 -15.18 -4.19 -13.40
C PHE A 64 -15.23 -5.71 -13.53
N THR A 65 -14.05 -6.32 -13.68
CA THR A 65 -13.84 -7.74 -13.41
C THR A 65 -13.63 -7.91 -11.91
N TYR A 66 -14.63 -8.48 -11.23
CA TYR A 66 -14.57 -8.75 -9.79
C TYR A 66 -13.87 -10.08 -9.48
N LEU A 67 -12.90 -10.04 -8.56
CA LEU A 67 -12.06 -11.17 -8.18
C LEU A 67 -11.97 -11.29 -6.65
N GLU A 68 -11.94 -12.53 -6.17
CA GLU A 68 -12.09 -12.84 -4.74
C GLU A 68 -10.89 -13.53 -4.11
N THR A 69 -9.94 -13.98 -4.92
CA THR A 69 -8.77 -14.72 -4.44
C THR A 69 -7.53 -14.32 -5.22
N PRO A 70 -6.33 -14.44 -4.64
CA PRO A 70 -5.08 -14.18 -5.33
C PRO A 70 -4.94 -14.99 -6.64
N GLU A 71 -5.34 -16.26 -6.65
CA GLU A 71 -5.22 -17.12 -7.82
C GLU A 71 -6.06 -16.62 -8.99
N LYS A 72 -7.26 -16.11 -8.71
CA LYS A 72 -8.11 -15.48 -9.74
C LYS A 72 -7.51 -14.17 -10.23
N PHE A 73 -6.85 -13.40 -9.35
CA PHE A 73 -6.12 -12.19 -9.73
C PHE A 73 -4.97 -12.51 -10.70
N TYR A 74 -4.11 -13.48 -10.37
CA TYR A 74 -3.00 -13.90 -11.22
C TYR A 74 -3.43 -14.52 -12.57
N ALA A 75 -4.67 -15.01 -12.67
CA ALA A 75 -5.24 -15.53 -13.90
C ALA A 75 -5.95 -14.46 -14.77
N THR A 76 -5.94 -13.18 -14.36
CA THR A 76 -6.71 -12.12 -15.01
C THR A 76 -5.80 -11.01 -15.54
N TRP A 77 -6.03 -10.59 -16.79
CA TRP A 77 -5.35 -9.46 -17.44
C TRP A 77 -6.32 -8.36 -17.94
N THR A 78 -7.63 -8.59 -17.85
CA THR A 78 -8.65 -7.68 -18.39
C THR A 78 -9.01 -6.60 -17.37
N THR A 79 -8.66 -5.35 -17.65
CA THR A 79 -9.01 -4.17 -16.84
C THR A 79 -10.39 -3.61 -17.22
N PRO A 80 -11.09 -2.90 -16.29
CA PRO A 80 -10.69 -2.61 -14.91
C PRO A 80 -10.92 -3.79 -13.95
N ILE A 81 -10.03 -4.00 -12.98
CA ILE A 81 -10.09 -5.11 -12.01
C ILE A 81 -10.46 -4.57 -10.62
N LEU A 82 -11.42 -5.24 -9.97
CA LEU A 82 -11.74 -5.07 -8.55
C LEU A 82 -11.43 -6.38 -7.81
N GLY A 83 -10.24 -6.47 -7.23
CA GLY A 83 -9.82 -7.59 -6.39
C GLY A 83 -10.11 -7.33 -4.92
N LEU A 84 -11.13 -7.97 -4.35
CA LEU A 84 -11.41 -7.96 -2.91
C LEU A 84 -11.09 -9.34 -2.36
N LEU A 85 -9.84 -9.53 -1.97
CA LEU A 85 -9.25 -10.85 -1.69
C LEU A 85 -9.61 -11.36 -0.29
N ASP A 86 -9.98 -10.46 0.62
CA ASP A 86 -10.37 -10.79 2.00
C ASP A 86 -11.73 -10.15 2.36
N GLU A 87 -12.49 -10.87 3.18
CA GLU A 87 -13.74 -10.39 3.75
C GLU A 87 -13.52 -9.28 4.80
N GLY A 88 -12.46 -9.42 5.59
CA GLY A 88 -11.96 -8.52 6.61
C GLY A 88 -11.46 -7.18 6.07
N SER A 89 -11.02 -6.33 6.99
CA SER A 89 -10.42 -5.04 6.63
C SER A 89 -8.96 -5.21 6.19
N GLN A 90 -8.33 -6.32 6.51
CA GLN A 90 -6.95 -6.56 6.11
C GLN A 90 -6.93 -7.93 5.47
N LEU A 91 -5.94 -8.16 4.62
CA LEU A 91 -5.60 -9.52 4.23
C LEU A 91 -5.11 -10.24 5.51
N ASP A 92 -5.64 -11.42 5.80
CA ASP A 92 -5.23 -12.20 6.97
C ASP A 92 -3.76 -12.65 6.85
N GLU A 93 -2.97 -12.47 7.92
CA GLU A 93 -1.58 -12.92 7.99
C GLU A 93 -1.46 -14.43 7.74
N ALA A 94 -2.44 -15.23 8.19
CA ALA A 94 -2.46 -16.67 7.95
C ALA A 94 -2.71 -17.03 6.47
N GLU A 95 -3.31 -16.12 5.70
CA GLU A 95 -3.55 -16.28 4.26
C GLU A 95 -2.42 -15.64 3.42
N ILE A 96 -1.49 -14.93 4.07
CA ILE A 96 -0.37 -14.26 3.43
C ILE A 96 0.84 -15.19 3.48
N ASN A 97 1.15 -15.81 2.34
CA ASN A 97 2.51 -16.28 2.11
C ASN A 97 3.45 -15.06 2.11
N SER A 98 4.72 -15.27 2.50
CA SER A 98 5.80 -14.29 2.62
C SER A 98 6.21 -13.60 1.31
N ASP A 99 5.36 -13.63 0.28
CA ASP A 99 5.57 -13.00 -1.01
C ASP A 99 4.27 -12.37 -1.57
N LEU A 100 3.12 -12.48 -0.88
CA LEU A 100 1.82 -12.09 -1.46
C LEU A 100 1.81 -10.62 -1.93
N LEU A 101 2.33 -9.70 -1.13
CA LEU A 101 2.35 -8.28 -1.50
C LEU A 101 3.23 -8.05 -2.74
N THR A 102 4.39 -8.71 -2.79
CA THR A 102 5.33 -8.67 -3.91
C THR A 102 4.73 -9.26 -5.17
N ASP A 103 4.04 -10.41 -5.07
CA ASP A 103 3.38 -11.09 -6.19
C ASP A 103 2.20 -10.27 -6.74
N LEU A 104 1.37 -9.70 -5.86
CA LEU A 104 0.27 -8.82 -6.25
C LEU A 104 0.80 -7.58 -6.99
N ALA A 105 1.89 -6.99 -6.50
CA ALA A 105 2.54 -5.86 -7.15
C ALA A 105 3.14 -6.23 -8.50
N GLY A 106 3.86 -7.35 -8.59
CA GLY A 106 4.47 -7.86 -9.82
C GLY A 106 3.43 -8.06 -10.92
N HIS A 107 2.34 -8.78 -10.62
CA HIS A 107 1.25 -8.98 -11.58
C HIS A 107 0.54 -7.67 -11.95
N THR A 108 0.39 -6.75 -10.99
CA THR A 108 -0.14 -5.41 -11.26
C THR A 108 0.74 -4.65 -12.26
N PHE A 109 2.07 -4.70 -12.11
CA PHE A 109 3.00 -4.09 -13.06
C PHE A 109 2.86 -4.70 -14.46
N GLU A 110 2.75 -6.03 -14.56
CA GLU A 110 2.55 -6.75 -15.84
C GLU A 110 1.26 -6.36 -16.58
N ILE A 111 0.19 -6.07 -15.84
CA ILE A 111 -1.08 -5.56 -16.39
C ILE A 111 -0.88 -4.12 -16.88
N LEU A 112 -0.36 -3.24 -16.01
CA LEU A 112 -0.31 -1.80 -16.28
C LEU A 112 0.70 -1.44 -17.37
N GLU A 113 1.81 -2.16 -17.50
CA GLU A 113 2.85 -1.92 -18.53
C GLU A 113 2.35 -2.11 -19.98
N LYS A 114 1.18 -2.73 -20.17
CA LYS A 114 0.57 -2.86 -21.49
C LYS A 114 0.14 -1.51 -22.03
N ASN A 115 -0.13 -0.53 -21.15
CA ASN A 115 -0.36 0.85 -21.53
C ASN A 115 0.95 1.54 -21.93
N LYS A 116 1.13 1.77 -23.24
CA LYS A 116 2.35 2.40 -23.79
C LYS A 116 2.52 3.87 -23.44
N ARG A 117 1.52 4.52 -22.84
CA ARG A 117 1.66 5.87 -22.27
C ARG A 117 2.26 5.87 -20.86
N GLY A 118 2.51 4.69 -20.29
CA GLY A 118 2.95 4.52 -18.91
C GLY A 118 1.78 4.34 -17.95
N PHE A 119 2.10 4.24 -16.67
CA PHE A 119 1.14 4.06 -15.59
C PHE A 119 1.59 4.77 -14.32
N PHE A 120 0.67 4.90 -13.38
CA PHE A 120 0.91 5.26 -12.00
C PHE A 120 0.41 4.11 -11.12
N ALA A 121 1.20 3.71 -10.12
CA ALA A 121 0.83 2.69 -9.16
C ALA A 121 1.16 3.18 -7.75
N MET A 122 0.22 3.01 -6.82
CA MET A 122 0.41 3.18 -5.39
C MET A 122 0.25 1.81 -4.74
N ILE A 123 1.26 1.37 -3.99
CA ILE A 123 1.29 0.07 -3.33
C ILE A 123 1.62 0.31 -1.86
N GLU A 124 0.83 -0.30 -0.98
CA GLU A 124 0.87 -0.04 0.46
C GLU A 124 1.10 -1.33 1.26
N GLY A 125 2.14 -1.32 2.10
CA GLY A 125 2.38 -2.27 3.18
C GLY A 125 1.75 -1.79 4.49
N SER A 126 0.42 -1.88 4.59
CA SER A 126 -0.36 -1.21 5.66
C SER A 126 -0.11 -1.74 7.06
N HIS A 127 0.21 -3.03 7.21
CA HIS A 127 0.26 -3.69 8.51
C HIS A 127 1.38 -3.21 9.43
N ILE A 128 2.42 -2.57 8.87
CA ILE A 128 3.53 -2.01 9.64
C ILE A 128 2.99 -1.04 10.71
N ASP A 129 2.08 -0.14 10.31
CA ASP A 129 1.43 0.82 11.22
C ASP A 129 0.58 0.11 12.29
N HIS A 130 -0.21 -0.88 11.89
CA HIS A 130 -1.08 -1.63 12.81
C HIS A 130 -0.29 -2.43 13.85
N ALA A 131 0.77 -3.11 13.42
CA ALA A 131 1.66 -3.86 14.31
C ALA A 131 2.39 -2.91 15.27
N ALA A 132 2.78 -1.72 14.79
CA ALA A 132 3.39 -0.69 15.62
C ALA A 132 2.40 -0.09 16.64
N HIS A 133 1.13 0.12 16.27
CA HIS A 133 0.07 0.49 17.22
C HIS A 133 -0.14 -0.56 18.32
N ALA A 134 0.00 -1.84 17.98
CA ALA A 134 -0.11 -2.96 18.90
C ALA A 134 1.16 -3.20 19.74
N ASN A 135 2.24 -2.45 19.48
CA ASN A 135 3.58 -2.69 20.03
C ASN A 135 4.06 -4.14 19.81
N ASN A 136 3.67 -4.75 18.69
CA ASN A 136 4.06 -6.11 18.35
C ASN A 136 5.33 -6.10 17.49
N SER A 137 6.49 -6.30 18.12
CA SER A 137 7.79 -6.26 17.43
C SER A 137 7.97 -7.35 16.38
N ASP A 138 7.47 -8.55 16.66
CA ASP A 138 7.59 -9.67 15.73
C ASP A 138 6.82 -9.38 14.44
N GLU A 139 5.59 -8.86 14.56
CA GLU A 139 4.80 -8.43 13.40
C GLU A 139 5.41 -7.21 12.69
N VAL A 140 5.93 -6.20 13.42
CA VAL A 140 6.58 -5.05 12.76
C VAL A 140 7.77 -5.52 11.93
N ILE A 141 8.61 -6.41 12.46
CA ILE A 141 9.76 -6.94 11.74
C ILE A 141 9.31 -7.74 10.52
N TRP A 142 8.33 -8.64 10.69
CA TRP A 142 7.78 -9.44 9.61
C TRP A 142 7.24 -8.56 8.48
N TRP A 143 6.40 -7.57 8.80
CA TRP A 143 5.80 -6.69 7.80
C TRP A 143 6.81 -5.74 7.13
N MET A 144 7.86 -5.34 7.85
CA MET A 144 8.96 -4.59 7.26
C MET A 144 9.79 -5.45 6.29
N GLU A 145 10.01 -6.73 6.60
CA GLU A 145 10.69 -7.68 5.70
C GLU A 145 9.87 -7.92 4.43
N GLU A 146 8.56 -8.12 4.56
CA GLU A 146 7.64 -8.24 3.42
C GLU A 146 7.64 -6.99 2.54
N PHE A 147 7.65 -5.81 3.15
CA PHE A 147 7.73 -4.55 2.41
C PHE A 147 9.10 -4.35 1.74
N ASP A 148 10.20 -4.78 2.36
CA ASP A 148 11.54 -4.75 1.77
C ASP A 148 11.62 -5.60 0.48
N LYS A 149 11.03 -6.80 0.47
CA LYS A 149 10.92 -7.63 -0.73
C LYS A 149 10.19 -6.92 -1.87
N LEU A 150 9.06 -6.26 -1.56
CA LEU A 150 8.33 -5.44 -2.53
C LEU A 150 9.20 -4.30 -3.08
N VAL A 151 9.92 -3.59 -2.20
CA VAL A 151 10.80 -2.48 -2.60
C VAL A 151 11.90 -2.97 -3.53
N ASN A 152 12.53 -4.11 -3.22
CA ASN A 152 13.53 -4.73 -4.09
C ASN A 152 12.93 -5.10 -5.46
N SER A 153 11.75 -5.72 -5.48
CA SER A 153 11.04 -6.03 -6.75
C SER A 153 10.72 -4.78 -7.58
N ALA A 154 10.34 -3.67 -6.93
CA ALA A 154 10.10 -2.40 -7.61
C ALA A 154 11.40 -1.79 -8.18
N PHE A 155 12.54 -1.95 -7.50
CA PHE A 155 13.85 -1.53 -8.01
C PHE A 155 14.29 -2.38 -9.21
N ASP A 156 14.12 -3.70 -9.14
CA ASP A 156 14.39 -4.61 -10.26
C ASP A 156 13.51 -4.28 -11.49
N TYR A 157 12.25 -3.92 -11.25
CA TYR A 157 11.36 -3.43 -12.29
C TYR A 157 11.90 -2.14 -12.91
N ALA A 158 12.33 -1.16 -12.09
CA ALA A 158 12.87 0.10 -12.58
C ALA A 158 14.18 -0.05 -13.38
N ASP A 159 15.03 -1.02 -13.02
CA ASP A 159 16.27 -1.33 -13.73
C ASP A 159 16.03 -1.88 -15.13
N THR A 160 14.95 -2.65 -15.29
CA THR A 160 14.58 -3.27 -16.57
C THR A 160 13.63 -2.39 -17.40
N HIS A 161 12.93 -1.44 -16.77
CA HIS A 161 11.94 -0.56 -17.40
C HIS A 161 12.36 0.90 -17.33
N LYS A 162 13.18 1.32 -18.30
CA LYS A 162 13.70 2.70 -18.39
C LYS A 162 12.56 3.72 -18.36
N GLY A 163 12.76 4.79 -17.59
CA GLY A 163 11.77 5.86 -17.41
C GLY A 163 10.87 5.66 -16.19
N THR A 164 11.03 4.56 -15.45
CA THR A 164 10.34 4.31 -14.18
C THR A 164 10.99 5.10 -13.04
N LEU A 165 10.16 5.72 -12.20
CA LEU A 165 10.53 6.32 -10.92
C LEU A 165 9.86 5.51 -9.81
N VAL A 166 10.65 5.09 -8.83
CA VAL A 166 10.15 4.47 -7.59
C VAL A 166 10.35 5.46 -6.45
N ILE A 167 9.33 5.65 -5.63
CA ILE A 167 9.36 6.45 -4.40
C ILE A 167 8.89 5.55 -3.26
N VAL A 168 9.64 5.50 -2.18
CA VAL A 168 9.32 4.72 -0.98
C VAL A 168 9.34 5.67 0.22
N THR A 169 8.25 5.74 0.96
CA THR A 169 8.12 6.58 2.16
C THR A 169 7.04 6.01 3.06
N ALA A 170 6.97 6.52 4.29
CA ALA A 170 5.80 6.37 5.16
C ALA A 170 4.95 7.66 5.13
N ASP A 171 3.72 7.56 5.60
CA ASP A 171 2.82 8.69 5.87
C ASP A 171 3.11 9.34 7.24
N HIS A 172 3.50 8.53 8.23
CA HIS A 172 4.02 8.96 9.53
C HIS A 172 4.80 7.84 10.24
N GLU A 173 5.47 8.16 11.36
CA GLU A 173 5.99 7.15 12.29
C GLU A 173 4.88 6.73 13.26
N THR A 174 4.90 5.46 13.68
CA THR A 174 3.95 4.93 14.66
C THR A 174 4.67 4.11 15.73
N GLY A 175 4.24 4.28 16.98
CA GLY A 175 4.75 3.54 18.13
C GLY A 175 5.90 4.22 18.88
N GLY A 176 6.56 5.20 18.24
CA GLY A 176 7.74 5.85 18.78
C GLY A 176 8.83 4.83 19.07
N ILE A 177 9.16 4.03 18.05
CA ILE A 177 10.04 2.87 18.14
C ILE A 177 11.48 3.33 18.37
N THR A 178 12.14 2.76 19.37
CA THR A 178 13.56 2.94 19.63
C THR A 178 14.24 1.57 19.71
N LEU A 179 15.32 1.40 18.95
CA LEU A 179 16.17 0.23 19.04
C LEU A 179 17.17 0.41 20.19
N VAL A 180 17.13 -0.49 21.17
CA VAL A 180 18.03 -0.48 22.32
C VAL A 180 18.77 -1.82 22.42
N PRO A 181 19.92 -1.89 23.12
CA PRO A 181 20.56 -3.16 23.39
C PRO A 181 19.61 -4.11 24.14
N GLY A 182 19.52 -5.36 23.71
CA GLY A 182 18.73 -6.40 24.42
C GLY A 182 19.40 -6.87 25.72
N SER A 183 20.65 -6.49 25.96
CA SER A 183 21.38 -6.73 27.21
C SER A 183 22.32 -5.57 27.54
N ASN A 184 22.72 -5.47 28.81
CA ASN A 184 23.71 -4.48 29.27
C ASN A 184 25.09 -4.67 28.62
N ASP A 185 25.42 -5.88 28.15
CA ASP A 185 26.68 -6.19 27.47
C ASP A 185 26.46 -6.28 25.97
N PHE A 186 26.43 -5.13 25.29
CA PHE A 186 26.15 -5.01 23.86
C PHE A 186 27.29 -5.51 22.93
N THR A 187 28.35 -6.10 23.49
CA THR A 187 29.50 -6.59 22.71
C THR A 187 29.35 -8.02 22.21
N LYS A 188 28.35 -8.75 22.72
CA LYS A 188 28.09 -10.14 22.39
C LYS A 188 26.98 -10.28 21.36
N GLY A 189 27.12 -11.22 20.42
CA GLY A 189 26.12 -11.44 19.37
C GLY A 189 24.75 -11.85 19.91
N GLU A 190 24.73 -12.61 21.02
CA GLU A 190 23.51 -13.02 21.71
C GLU A 190 22.78 -11.87 22.43
N SER A 191 23.42 -10.71 22.61
CA SER A 191 22.79 -9.57 23.27
C SER A 191 21.69 -8.93 22.43
N GLY A 192 21.74 -9.14 21.12
CA GLY A 192 20.69 -8.75 20.19
C GLY A 192 20.33 -7.26 20.23
N ILE A 193 19.20 -6.95 19.59
CA ILE A 193 18.57 -5.63 19.59
C ILE A 193 17.14 -5.84 20.10
N GLU A 194 16.67 -4.95 20.96
CA GLU A 194 15.30 -4.93 21.43
C GLU A 194 14.59 -3.67 20.90
N MET A 195 13.34 -3.83 20.48
CA MET A 195 12.47 -2.72 20.10
C MET A 195 11.69 -2.24 21.34
N LYS A 196 11.83 -0.96 21.66
CA LYS A 196 11.02 -0.30 22.70
C LYS A 196 10.06 0.67 22.04
N TYR A 197 8.86 0.76 22.62
CA TYR A 197 7.80 1.66 22.17
C TYR A 197 7.55 2.72 23.23
N SER A 198 7.32 3.95 22.77
CA SER A 198 6.98 5.07 23.65
C SER A 198 5.51 5.49 23.51
N ALA A 199 4.80 4.98 22.50
CA ALA A 199 3.39 5.24 22.26
C ALA A 199 2.70 4.01 21.65
N THR A 200 1.37 4.00 21.67
CA THR A 200 0.51 3.12 20.84
C THR A 200 -0.19 3.94 19.75
N SER A 201 0.42 5.05 19.35
CA SER A 201 -0.14 6.06 18.45
C SER A 201 0.96 6.58 17.52
N HIS A 202 0.59 7.44 16.58
CA HIS A 202 1.54 8.06 15.67
C HIS A 202 2.48 8.98 16.46
N THR A 203 3.71 9.15 15.97
CA THR A 203 4.60 10.22 16.41
C THR A 203 4.91 11.18 15.26
N ALA A 204 5.35 12.39 15.62
CA ALA A 204 5.67 13.43 14.65
C ALA A 204 7.13 13.38 14.17
N SER A 205 7.81 12.23 14.35
CA SER A 205 9.17 12.06 13.87
C SER A 205 9.20 12.16 12.34
N PRO A 206 10.17 12.90 11.75
CA PRO A 206 10.35 12.89 10.30
C PRO A 206 10.55 11.46 9.79
N VAL A 207 9.86 11.12 8.71
CA VAL A 207 10.01 9.84 8.03
C VAL A 207 10.98 9.96 6.86
N ILE A 208 11.62 8.84 6.51
CA ILE A 208 12.59 8.81 5.41
C ILE A 208 11.84 8.61 4.09
N LEU A 209 12.24 9.37 3.08
CA LEU A 209 11.84 9.16 1.69
C LEU A 209 13.05 8.63 0.90
N TYR A 210 12.88 7.47 0.29
CA TYR A 210 13.80 6.92 -0.71
C TYR A 210 13.23 7.12 -2.10
N SER A 211 14.11 7.31 -3.08
CA SER A 211 13.72 7.35 -4.49
C SER A 211 14.77 6.67 -5.36
N TYR A 212 14.30 6.01 -6.42
CA TYR A 212 15.13 5.22 -7.33
C TYR A 212 14.65 5.35 -8.77
N GLY A 213 15.57 5.20 -9.73
CA GLY A 213 15.26 5.28 -11.16
C GLY A 213 15.20 6.71 -11.72
N ALA A 214 14.33 6.91 -12.72
CA ALA A 214 14.29 8.11 -13.53
C ALA A 214 13.90 9.36 -12.71
N SER A 215 14.75 10.39 -12.76
CA SER A 215 14.53 11.66 -12.04
C SER A 215 14.49 11.56 -10.50
N SER A 216 14.96 10.46 -9.91
CA SER A 216 15.02 10.27 -8.45
C SER A 216 15.78 11.38 -7.72
N TRP A 217 16.81 11.95 -8.35
CA TRP A 217 17.59 13.08 -7.81
C TRP A 217 16.74 14.31 -7.41
N ARG A 218 15.50 14.43 -7.90
CA ARG A 218 14.57 15.50 -7.52
C ARG A 218 14.03 15.36 -6.10
N PHE A 219 14.16 14.18 -5.48
CA PHE A 219 13.68 13.89 -4.13
C PHE A 219 14.81 13.88 -3.09
N GLY A 220 15.88 14.64 -3.32
CA GLY A 220 16.97 14.79 -2.36
C GLY A 220 16.72 15.91 -1.34
N GLY A 221 17.21 15.74 -0.11
CA GLY A 221 17.15 16.76 0.94
C GLY A 221 15.96 16.60 1.88
N VAL A 222 15.60 17.68 2.56
CA VAL A 222 14.42 17.76 3.44
C VAL A 222 13.29 18.40 2.66
N MET A 223 12.12 17.76 2.64
CA MET A 223 10.93 18.28 1.96
C MET A 223 9.66 18.00 2.74
N ASP A 224 8.62 18.75 2.42
CA ASP A 224 7.27 18.51 2.93
C ASP A 224 6.59 17.41 2.10
N ASN A 225 5.66 16.66 2.70
CA ASN A 225 4.94 15.61 1.96
C ASN A 225 4.14 16.17 0.78
N THR A 226 3.70 17.42 0.82
CA THR A 226 3.00 18.08 -0.30
C THR A 226 3.91 18.34 -1.49
N ASP A 227 5.23 18.37 -1.31
CA ASP A 227 6.19 18.56 -2.39
C ASP A 227 6.28 17.31 -3.28
N ILE A 228 6.03 16.11 -2.72
CA ILE A 228 6.02 14.84 -3.45
C ILE A 228 5.03 14.92 -4.62
N PHE A 229 3.78 15.34 -4.35
CA PHE A 229 2.75 15.52 -5.36
C PHE A 229 3.16 16.56 -6.43
N LYS A 230 3.69 17.72 -6.00
CA LYS A 230 4.11 18.79 -6.92
C LYS A 230 5.20 18.30 -7.87
N ILE A 231 6.19 17.57 -7.35
CA ILE A 231 7.28 17.01 -8.13
C ILE A 231 6.73 15.95 -9.10
N MET A 232 5.92 14.99 -8.63
CA MET A 232 5.29 13.97 -9.47
C MET A 232 4.46 14.58 -10.61
N LYS A 233 3.59 15.55 -10.29
CA LYS A 233 2.74 16.25 -11.27
C LYS A 233 3.58 16.92 -12.37
N SER A 234 4.67 17.59 -11.98
CA SER A 234 5.58 18.24 -12.95
C SER A 234 6.24 17.25 -13.91
N MET A 235 6.38 15.99 -13.50
CA MET A 235 7.03 14.94 -14.29
C MET A 235 6.05 14.06 -15.06
N LEU A 236 4.79 13.93 -14.65
CA LEU A 236 3.83 12.99 -15.23
C LEU A 236 2.69 13.67 -15.99
N ILE A 237 2.29 14.87 -15.58
CA ILE A 237 1.08 15.53 -16.08
C ILE A 237 1.43 16.80 -16.84
N ASP A 238 2.28 17.66 -16.29
CA ASP A 238 2.58 18.99 -16.84
C ASP A 238 3.59 18.97 -18.01
N ARG A 239 3.72 17.84 -18.72
CA ARG A 239 4.65 17.66 -19.85
C ARG A 239 4.18 18.36 -21.11
#